data_AF-A0A661HH92-F1
#
_entry.id   AF-A0A661HH92-F1
#
_cell.length_a   1.000
_cell.length_b   1.000
_cell.length_c   1.000
_cell.angle_alpha   90.00
_cell.angle_beta   90.00
_cell.angle_gamma   90.00
#
_symmetry.space_group_name_H-M   'P 1'
#
loop_
_entity.id
_entity.type
_entity.pdbx_description
1 polymer ?
#
loop_
_entity_poly.entity_id
_entity_poly.type
_entity_poly.pdbx_seq_one_letter_code
_entity_poly.pdbx_strand_id
1 'polypeptide(L)'
;MNRKKIPQNIDWKFLIVKFKRKVGSQRIVADVCGIGQTCISVISRTDSRKPNYETGAAIINAYLDYYDEVPLIKQKPEKGEL
;
A
#
# COMPACT_ATOMS: atom_id res chain seq x y z
N MET A 1 0.68 -4.42 -21.93
CA MET A 1 0.81 -4.14 -20.48
C MET A 1 0.70 -5.45 -19.71
N ASN A 2 1.82 -5.97 -19.19
CA ASN A 2 1.82 -7.15 -18.32
C ASN A 2 1.05 -6.83 -17.04
N ARG A 3 -0.15 -7.39 -16.89
CA ARG A 3 -0.94 -7.28 -15.65
C ARG A 3 -0.23 -8.11 -14.57
N LYS A 4 0.74 -7.50 -13.87
CA LYS A 4 1.28 -8.08 -12.63
C LYS A 4 0.08 -8.30 -11.70
N LYS A 5 -0.20 -9.56 -11.34
CA LYS A 5 -1.31 -9.89 -10.43
C LYS A 5 -1.11 -9.11 -9.13
N ILE A 6 -2.01 -8.17 -8.85
CA ILE A 6 -1.98 -7.43 -7.59
C ILE A 6 -2.32 -8.41 -6.46
N PRO A 7 -1.46 -8.59 -5.46
CA PRO A 7 -1.75 -9.48 -4.34
C PRO A 7 -2.97 -8.98 -3.55
N GLN A 8 -3.86 -9.90 -3.14
CA GLN A 8 -5.10 -9.51 -2.42
C GLN A 8 -4.88 -9.17 -0.94
N ASN A 9 -3.74 -9.59 -0.37
CA ASN A 9 -3.41 -9.44 1.05
C ASN A 9 -2.34 -8.37 1.28
N ILE A 10 -2.50 -7.18 0.70
CA ILE A 10 -1.55 -6.08 0.88
C ILE A 10 -1.75 -5.43 2.24
N ASP A 11 -0.64 -5.20 2.95
CA ASP A 11 -0.64 -4.37 4.15
C ASP A 11 -0.57 -2.89 3.74
N TRP A 12 -1.74 -2.31 3.46
CA TRP A 12 -1.86 -0.94 2.95
C TRP A 12 -1.31 0.11 3.91
N LYS A 13 -1.53 -0.09 5.22
CA LYS A 13 -1.02 0.80 6.25
C LYS A 13 0.49 0.80 6.25
N PHE A 14 1.10 -0.39 6.30
CA PHE A 14 2.55 -0.52 6.28
C PHE A 14 3.14 -0.01 4.96
N LEU A 15 2.49 -0.30 3.83
CA LEU A 15 2.87 0.21 2.51
C LEU A 15 2.97 1.73 2.53
N ILE A 16 1.91 2.44 2.93
CA ILE A 16 1.89 3.91 2.94
C ILE A 16 2.90 4.48 3.94
N VAL A 17 3.06 3.87 5.12
CA VAL A 17 4.06 4.31 6.11
C VAL A 17 5.48 4.16 5.57
N LYS A 18 5.79 3.02 4.96
CA LYS A 18 7.09 2.75 4.34
C LYS A 18 7.33 3.68 3.16
N PHE A 19 6.32 3.89 2.33
CA PHE A 19 6.40 4.82 1.20
C PHE A 19 6.69 6.25 1.66
N LYS A 20 5.94 6.74 2.65
CA LYS A 20 6.16 8.05 3.27
C LYS A 20 7.57 8.21 3.80
N ARG A 21 8.18 7.17 4.38
CA ARG A 21 9.59 7.23 4.83
C ARG A 21 10.57 7.40 3.66
N LYS A 22 10.25 6.87 2.48
CA LYS A 22 11.07 7.01 1.27
C LYS A 22 10.95 8.38 0.62
N VAL A 23 9.73 8.90 0.49
CA VAL A 23 9.46 10.17 -0.22
C VAL A 23 9.33 11.39 0.71
N GLY A 24 9.39 11.18 2.03
CA GLY A 24 9.46 12.22 3.06
C GLY A 24 8.12 12.62 3.68
N SER A 25 7.07 12.87 2.87
CA SER A 25 5.80 13.36 3.40
C SER A 25 4.57 12.71 2.76
N GLN A 26 3.45 12.76 3.47
CA GLN A 26 2.19 12.23 3.00
C GLN A 26 1.63 13.00 1.80
N ARG A 27 1.94 14.31 1.72
CA ARG A 27 1.61 15.14 0.56
C ARG A 27 2.36 14.67 -0.68
N ILE A 28 3.66 14.35 -0.54
CA ILE A 28 4.45 13.84 -1.66
C ILE A 28 3.96 12.46 -2.09
N VAL A 29 3.62 11.57 -1.15
CA VAL A 29 2.98 10.28 -1.52
C VAL A 29 1.71 10.49 -2.35
N ALA A 30 0.87 11.44 -1.96
CA ALA A 30 -0.36 11.76 -2.68
C ALA A 30 -0.09 12.26 -4.11
N ASP A 31 0.90 13.15 -4.25
CA ASP A 31 1.34 13.73 -5.52
C ASP A 31 1.90 12.66 -6.47
N VAL A 32 2.83 11.83 -5.99
CA VAL A 32 3.46 10.75 -6.77
C VAL A 32 2.46 9.67 -7.18
N CYS A 33 1.48 9.38 -6.32
CA CYS A 33 0.40 8.43 -6.63
C CYS A 33 -0.72 9.05 -7.50
N GLY A 34 -0.72 10.37 -7.73
CA GLY A 34 -1.81 11.06 -8.43
C GLY A 34 -3.17 11.00 -7.73
N ILE A 35 -3.19 10.94 -6.38
CA ILE A 35 -4.42 10.82 -5.59
C ILE A 35 -4.50 11.88 -4.48
N GLY A 36 -5.69 12.15 -3.97
CA GLY A 36 -5.89 13.15 -2.92
C GLY A 36 -5.20 12.80 -1.60
N GLN A 37 -4.58 13.78 -0.94
CA GLN A 37 -3.91 13.61 0.35
C GLN A 37 -4.84 13.03 1.44
N THR A 38 -6.12 13.41 1.42
CA THR A 38 -7.15 12.88 2.31
C THR A 38 -7.31 11.38 2.12
N CYS A 39 -7.29 10.89 0.88
CA CYS A 39 -7.38 9.47 0.56
C CYS A 39 -6.22 8.68 1.18
N ILE A 40 -4.98 9.16 0.97
CA ILE A 40 -3.78 8.59 1.61
C ILE A 40 -3.91 8.59 3.14
N SER A 41 -4.40 9.69 3.71
CA SER A 41 -4.56 9.84 5.17
C SER A 41 -5.48 8.77 5.73
N VAL A 42 -6.62 8.59 5.07
CA VAL A 42 -7.64 7.62 5.45
C VAL A 42 -7.11 6.19 5.36
N ILE A 43 -6.40 5.85 4.28
CA ILE A 43 -5.79 4.53 4.09
C ILE A 43 -4.72 4.25 5.16
N SER A 44 -3.89 5.25 5.51
CA SER A 44 -2.82 5.08 6.50
C SER A 44 -3.29 4.93 7.95
N ARG A 45 -4.52 5.37 8.26
CA ARG A 45 -5.04 5.40 9.64
C ARG A 45 -5.81 4.15 10.01
N THR A 46 -6.46 3.50 9.04
CA THR A 46 -7.41 2.42 9.31
C THR A 46 -6.87 1.10 8.77
N ASP A 47 -6.63 0.13 9.67
CA ASP A 47 -6.17 -1.22 9.28
C ASP A 47 -7.17 -1.96 8.35
N SER A 48 -8.45 -1.57 8.36
CA SER A 48 -9.52 -2.22 7.59
C SER A 48 -9.89 -1.52 6.28
N ARG A 49 -9.42 -0.30 6.02
CA ARG A 49 -9.90 0.50 4.88
C ARG A 49 -9.06 0.22 3.64
N LYS A 50 -9.55 -0.72 2.83
CA LYS A 50 -8.97 -1.04 1.53
C LYS A 50 -9.30 0.08 0.52
N PRO A 51 -8.32 0.60 -0.23
CA PRO A 51 -8.61 1.47 -1.36
C PRO A 51 -9.44 0.71 -2.41
N ASN A 52 -10.18 1.46 -3.23
CA ASN A 52 -10.79 0.88 -4.42
C ASN A 52 -9.70 0.42 -5.40
N TYR A 53 -10.10 -0.34 -6.44
CA TYR A 53 -9.14 -0.94 -7.37
C TYR A 53 -8.21 0.09 -8.03
N GLU A 54 -8.76 1.21 -8.51
CA GLU A 54 -7.99 2.26 -9.21
C GLU A 54 -6.98 2.94 -8.28
N THR A 55 -7.43 3.35 -7.09
CA THR A 55 -6.57 3.97 -6.08
C THR A 55 -5.49 3.01 -5.63
N GLY A 56 -5.85 1.74 -5.42
CA GLY A 56 -4.90 0.70 -5.02
C GLY A 56 -3.84 0.45 -6.09
N ALA A 57 -4.24 0.36 -7.37
CA ALA A 57 -3.32 0.20 -8.48
C ALA A 57 -2.37 1.40 -8.62
N ALA A 58 -2.88 2.62 -8.50
CA ALA A 58 -2.07 3.84 -8.53
C ALA A 58 -1.00 3.85 -7.43
N ILE A 59 -1.40 3.54 -6.19
CA ILE A 59 -0.48 3.46 -5.04
C ILE A 59 0.59 2.38 -5.27
N ILE A 60 0.20 1.18 -5.71
CA ILE A 60 1.15 0.08 -5.91
C ILE A 60 2.13 0.40 -7.02
N ASN A 61 1.66 0.92 -8.16
CA ASN A 61 2.55 1.26 -9.28
C ASN A 61 3.58 2.31 -8.85
N ALA A 62 3.12 3.41 -8.22
CA ALA A 62 4.00 4.45 -7.70
C ALA A 62 4.96 3.91 -6.64
N TYR A 63 4.51 3.00 -5.77
CA TYR A 63 5.37 2.38 -4.77
C TYR A 63 6.45 1.48 -5.39
N LEU A 64 6.09 0.74 -6.45
CA LEU A 64 7.00 -0.16 -7.17
C LEU A 64 8.09 0.57 -7.94
N ASP A 65 7.96 1.87 -8.18
CA ASP A 65 9.05 2.70 -8.72
C ASP A 65 10.20 2.89 -7.72
N TYR A 66 9.96 2.62 -6.42
CA TYR A 66 10.96 2.76 -5.35
C TYR A 66 11.34 1.44 -4.68
N TYR A 67 10.58 0.37 -4.90
CA TYR A 67 10.71 -0.92 -4.21
C TYR A 67 10.34 -2.08 -5.15
N ASP A 68 11.07 -3.18 -5.10
CA ASP A 68 10.79 -4.35 -5.95
C ASP A 68 9.61 -5.21 -5.48
N GLU A 69 9.21 -5.10 -4.21
CA GLU A 69 8.19 -5.93 -3.57
C GLU A 69 7.14 -5.14 -2.79
N VAL A 70 5.88 -5.59 -2.85
CA VAL A 70 4.76 -5.01 -2.11
C VAL A 70 4.60 -5.73 -0.76
N PRO A 71 4.49 -5.01 0.37
CA PRO A 71 4.30 -5.65 1.67
C PRO A 71 2.95 -6.37 1.76
N LEU A 72 3.00 -7.62 2.19
CA LEU A 72 1.84 -8.47 2.39
C LEU A 72 1.55 -8.65 3.88
N ILE A 73 0.26 -8.74 4.23
CA ILE A 73 -0.17 -9.16 5.56
C ILE A 73 0.30 -10.61 5.73
N LYS A 74 1.31 -10.82 6.58
CA LYS A 74 1.72 -12.16 6.98
C LYS A 74 0.51 -12.81 7.65
N GLN A 75 -0.03 -13.85 7.03
CA GLN A 75 -0.94 -14.75 7.74
C GLN A 75 -0.15 -15.24 8.96
N LYS A 76 -0.63 -14.96 10.17
CA LYS A 76 -0.07 -15.60 11.36
C LYS A 76 -0.06 -17.10 11.09
N PRO A 77 1.01 -17.84 11.43
CA PRO A 77 0.89 -19.29 11.46
C PRO A 77 -0.31 -19.61 12.34
N GLU A 78 -1.27 -20.38 11.82
CA GLU A 78 -2.34 -20.95 12.64
C GLU A 78 -1.65 -21.61 13.82
N LYS A 79 -2.06 -21.23 15.04
CA LYS A 79 -1.62 -21.94 16.25
C LYS A 79 -2.06 -23.38 16.09
N GLY A 80 -1.13 -24.27 15.77
CA GLY A 80 -1.49 -25.63 15.40
C GLY A 80 -0.31 -26.57 15.22
N GLU A 81 0.73 -26.48 16.05
CA GLU A 81 1.54 -27.66 16.37
C GLU A 81 1.73 -27.67 17.90
N LEU A 82 0.96 -28.57 18.53
CA LEU A 82 1.04 -28.99 19.93
C LEU A 82 2.24 -29.91 20.14
#